data_AF-A0A935QF05-F1
#
_entry.id   AF-A0A935QF05-F1
#
_cell.length_a   1.000
_cell.length_b   1.000
_cell.length_c   1.000
_cell.angle_alpha   90.00
_cell.angle_beta   90.00
_cell.angle_gamma   90.00
#
_symmetry.space_group_name_H-M   'P 1'
#
loop_
_entity.id
_entity.type
_entity.pdbx_description
1 polymer ?
#
loop_
_entity_poly.entity_id
_entity_poly.type
_entity_poly.pdbx_seq_one_letter_code
_entity_poly.pdbx_strand_id
1 'polypeptide(L)'
;PPALFVDEQLAGPYSFWHHTHTFVEQDGGTLIGDHVRYALPFGPLGEAAHALAIRRQLRAIFAHRRRVLEKLYPEVPRDGA
;
A
#
# COMPACT_ATOMS: atom_id res chain seq x y z
N PRO A 1 15.25 0.64 -8.51
CA PRO A 1 14.92 2.09 -8.52
C PRO A 1 15.58 2.81 -9.71
N PRO A 2 14.87 3.70 -10.44
CA PRO A 2 13.84 4.60 -9.91
C PRO A 2 12.36 4.22 -10.16
N ALA A 3 12.05 3.30 -11.07
CA ALA A 3 10.66 3.07 -11.50
C ALA A 3 9.85 2.06 -10.65
N LEU A 4 10.53 1.11 -10.00
CA LEU A 4 9.88 0.02 -9.28
C LEU A 4 10.75 -0.50 -8.14
N PHE A 5 10.12 -0.90 -7.05
CA PHE A 5 10.70 -1.82 -6.07
C PHE A 5 9.62 -2.73 -5.47
N VAL A 6 10.06 -3.83 -4.87
CA VAL A 6 9.20 -4.78 -4.17
C VAL A 6 9.73 -4.97 -2.76
N ASP A 7 8.82 -4.93 -1.78
CA ASP A 7 9.09 -5.41 -0.43
C ASP A 7 8.35 -6.71 -0.16
N GLU A 8 9.07 -7.66 0.46
CA GLU A 8 8.56 -8.96 0.87
C GLU A 8 8.78 -9.12 2.38
N GLN A 9 7.82 -9.73 3.06
CA GLN A 9 7.95 -9.98 4.49
C GLN A 9 8.55 -11.36 4.73
N LEU A 10 9.74 -11.41 5.34
CA LEU A 10 10.39 -12.66 5.73
C LEU A 10 9.77 -13.27 7.00
N ALA A 11 9.38 -12.44 7.96
CA ALA A 11 8.74 -12.85 9.20
C ALA A 11 7.77 -11.77 9.70
N GLY A 12 6.57 -12.16 10.15
CA GLY A 12 5.56 -11.23 10.65
C GLY A 12 4.14 -11.83 10.67
N PRO A 13 3.10 -10.99 10.81
CA PRO A 13 1.72 -11.45 11.00
C PRO A 13 1.10 -12.08 9.74
N TYR A 14 1.63 -11.73 8.57
CA TYR A 14 1.23 -12.32 7.30
C TYR A 14 2.01 -13.62 7.02
N SER A 15 1.31 -14.67 6.58
CA SER A 15 1.96 -15.89 6.06
C SER A 15 2.58 -15.67 4.68
N PHE A 16 2.12 -14.64 3.97
CA PHE A 16 2.70 -14.16 2.72
C PHE A 16 2.49 -12.65 2.63
N TRP A 17 3.50 -11.92 2.20
CA TRP A 17 3.40 -10.50 1.87
C TRP A 17 4.35 -10.18 0.73
N HIS A 18 3.80 -9.58 -0.32
CA HIS A 18 4.54 -9.10 -1.47
C HIS A 18 3.89 -7.79 -1.90
N HIS A 19 4.62 -6.70 -1.77
CA HIS A 19 4.14 -5.36 -2.05
C HIS A 19 4.99 -4.71 -3.12
N THR A 20 4.39 -4.49 -4.28
CA THR A 20 5.03 -3.84 -5.41
C THR A 20 4.69 -2.35 -5.40
N HIS A 21 5.73 -1.54 -5.50
CA HIS A 21 5.63 -0.08 -5.64
C HIS A 21 6.07 0.29 -7.05
N THR A 22 5.30 1.14 -7.71
CA THR A 22 5.61 1.70 -9.03
C THR A 22 5.61 3.22 -8.97
N PHE A 23 6.53 3.84 -9.70
CA PHE A 23 6.70 5.28 -9.77
C PHE A 23 6.70 5.69 -11.24
N VAL A 24 5.73 6.51 -11.62
CA VAL A 24 5.57 7.01 -12.98
C VAL A 24 5.52 8.53 -12.92
N GLU A 25 6.35 9.22 -13.71
CA GLU A 25 6.25 10.66 -13.86
C GLU A 25 4.93 11.02 -14.54
N GLN A 26 4.15 11.91 -13.93
CA GLN A 26 2.83 12.30 -14.42
C GLN A 26 2.49 13.72 -13.93
N ASP A 27 2.02 14.57 -14.85
CA ASP A 27 1.49 15.91 -14.56
C ASP A 27 2.41 16.79 -13.68
N GLY A 28 3.72 16.73 -13.91
CA GLY A 28 4.71 17.49 -13.13
C GLY A 28 4.96 16.94 -11.72
N GLY A 29 4.41 15.77 -11.41
CA GLY A 29 4.64 15.01 -10.17
C GLY A 29 4.99 13.55 -10.45
N THR A 30 4.76 12.70 -9.45
CA THR A 30 4.96 11.24 -9.55
C THR A 30 3.72 10.52 -9.10
N LEU A 31 3.11 9.75 -9.99
CA LEU A 31 2.09 8.77 -9.66
C LEU A 31 2.75 7.59 -8.94
N ILE A 32 2.36 7.38 -7.69
CA ILE A 32 2.79 6.25 -6.87
C ILE A 32 1.70 5.19 -6.91
N GLY A 33 2.00 4.04 -7.49
CA GLY A 33 1.13 2.87 -7.54
C GLY A 33 1.57 1.79 -6.56
N ASP A 34 0.60 1.16 -5.91
CA ASP A 34 0.83 0.12 -4.91
C ASP A 34 -0.02 -1.10 -5.20
N HIS A 35 0.63 -2.25 -5.32
CA HIS A 35 -0.04 -3.54 -5.44
C HIS A 35 0.39 -4.43 -4.28
N VAL A 36 -0.52 -4.63 -3.31
CA VAL A 36 -0.29 -5.50 -2.15
C VAL A 36 -0.94 -6.86 -2.36
N ARG A 37 -0.15 -7.92 -2.30
CA ARG A 37 -0.63 -9.31 -2.20
C ARG A 37 -0.24 -9.85 -0.83
N TYR A 38 -1.20 -10.38 -0.09
CA TYR A 38 -0.95 -10.95 1.24
C TYR A 38 -1.83 -12.16 1.52
N ALA A 39 -1.38 -13.01 2.44
CA ALA A 39 -2.15 -14.10 3.01
C ALA A 39 -2.08 -14.08 4.54
N LEU A 40 -3.11 -14.62 5.18
CA LEU A 40 -3.23 -14.72 6.63
C LEU A 40 -2.94 -16.15 7.10
N PRO A 41 -2.52 -16.36 8.35
CA PRO A 41 -2.16 -17.69 8.86
C PRO A 41 -3.31 -18.48 9.52
N PHE A 42 -4.54 -17.95 9.60
CA PHE A 42 -5.62 -18.51 10.44
C PHE A 42 -6.80 -19.05 9.61
N GLY A 43 -7.29 -20.28 9.82
CA GLY A 43 -8.40 -20.86 9.02
C GLY A 43 -9.72 -20.03 8.95
N PRO A 44 -10.71 -20.48 8.14
CA PRO A 44 -11.66 -19.60 7.41
C PRO A 44 -12.51 -18.64 8.25
N LEU A 45 -12.98 -19.04 9.44
CA LEU A 45 -13.80 -18.18 10.30
C LEU A 45 -12.98 -17.09 11.01
N GLY A 46 -11.76 -17.43 11.46
CA GLY A 46 -10.82 -16.46 12.02
C GLY A 46 -10.24 -15.56 10.93
N GLU A 47 -9.97 -16.14 9.76
CA GLU A 47 -9.51 -15.45 8.55
C GLU A 47 -10.43 -14.30 8.15
N ALA A 48 -11.76 -14.51 8.13
CA ALA A 48 -12.71 -13.49 7.69
C ALA A 48 -12.73 -12.25 8.61
N ALA A 49 -12.83 -12.46 9.93
CA ALA A 49 -12.84 -11.37 10.90
C ALA A 49 -11.48 -10.63 10.92
N HIS A 50 -10.38 -11.39 10.87
CA HIS A 50 -9.03 -10.84 10.81
C HIS A 50 -8.78 -10.09 9.50
N ALA A 51 -9.22 -10.61 8.36
CA ALA A 51 -9.12 -9.98 7.05
C ALA A 51 -9.85 -8.63 7.01
N LEU A 52 -11.01 -8.51 7.65
CA LEU A 52 -11.70 -7.23 7.75
C LEU A 52 -10.87 -6.20 8.55
N ALA A 53 -10.27 -6.61 9.67
CA ALA A 53 -9.40 -5.75 10.46
C ALA A 53 -8.14 -5.33 9.68
N ILE A 54 -7.47 -6.28 9.02
CA ILE A 54 -6.30 -6.04 8.16
C ILE A 54 -6.66 -5.08 7.01
N ARG A 55 -7.78 -5.30 6.33
CA ARG A 55 -8.26 -4.39 5.27
C ARG A 55 -8.45 -2.97 5.79
N ARG A 56 -8.97 -2.79 7.01
CA ARG A 56 -9.10 -1.47 7.64
C ARG A 56 -7.74 -0.85 7.95
N GLN A 57 -6.79 -1.65 8.48
CA GLN A 57 -5.43 -1.19 8.77
C GLN A 57 -4.70 -0.75 7.50
N LEU A 58 -4.72 -1.56 6.44
CA LEU A 58 -4.10 -1.23 5.15
C LEU A 58 -4.67 0.07 4.59
N ARG A 59 -6.00 0.24 4.59
CA ARG A 59 -6.62 1.50 4.18
C ARG A 59 -6.15 2.68 5.03
N ALA A 60 -6.02 2.50 6.34
CA ALA A 60 -5.56 3.56 7.23
C ALA A 60 -4.09 3.95 6.95
N ILE A 61 -3.21 2.98 6.70
CA ILE A 61 -1.81 3.20 6.35
C ILE A 61 -1.70 3.99 5.05
N PHE A 62 -2.39 3.55 3.99
CA PHE A 62 -2.34 4.25 2.70
C PHE A 62 -2.99 5.63 2.75
N ALA A 63 -4.09 5.78 3.49
CA ALA A 63 -4.71 7.09 3.72
C ALA A 63 -3.78 8.03 4.51
N HIS A 64 -3.03 7.52 5.48
CA HIS A 64 -2.04 8.30 6.21
C HIS A 64 -0.89 8.71 5.29
N ARG A 65 -0.34 7.78 4.50
CA ARG A 65 0.71 8.09 3.52
C ARG A 65 0.27 9.19 2.57
N ARG A 66 -0.94 9.08 2.01
CA ARG A 66 -1.50 10.12 1.15
C ARG A 66 -1.53 11.48 1.84
N ARG A 67 -2.08 11.56 3.07
CA ARG A 67 -2.11 12.82 3.83
C ARG A 67 -0.72 13.41 4.09
N VAL A 68 0.27 12.58 4.38
CA VAL A 68 1.65 13.03 4.59
C VAL A 68 2.25 13.57 3.29
N LEU A 69 2.08 12.84 2.19
CA LEU A 69 2.56 13.28 0.87
C LEU A 69 1.91 14.59 0.43
N GLU A 70 0.59 14.73 0.62
CA GLU A 70 -0.15 15.98 0.34
C GLU A 70 0.38 17.17 1.16
N LYS A 71 0.84 16.92 2.39
CA LYS A 71 1.44 17.95 3.25
C LYS A 71 2.86 18.32 2.82
N LEU A 72 3.64 17.34 2.35
CA LEU A 72 5.03 17.55 1.94
C LEU A 72 5.14 18.15 0.53
N TYR A 73 4.18 17.85 -0.36
CA TYR A 73 4.16 18.26 -1.76
C TYR A 73 2.82 18.92 -2.13
N PRO A 74 2.47 20.06 -1.52
CA PRO A 74 1.15 20.68 -1.68
C PRO A 74 0.86 21.16 -3.12
N GLU A 75 1.89 21.42 -3.92
CA GLU A 75 1.83 21.95 -5.28
C GLU A 75 1.62 20.89 -6.39
N VAL A 76 1.70 19.59 -6.07
CA VAL A 76 1.58 18.52 -7.08
C VAL A 76 0.10 18.33 -7.47
N PRO A 77 -0.24 18.31 -8.79
CA PRO A 77 -1.60 18.06 -9.27
C PRO A 77 -2.16 16.73 -8.76
N ARG A 78 -3.45 16.73 -8.45
CA ARG A 78 -4.12 15.65 -7.69
C ARG A 78 -5.04 14.78 -8.53
N ASP A 79 -5.21 15.12 -9.81
CA ASP A 79 -6.21 14.52 -10.68
C ASP A 79 -5.56 13.44 -11.56
N GLY A 80 -5.98 12.21 -11.33
CA GLY A 80 -5.46 10.99 -11.94
C GLY A 80 -6.05 9.78 -11.23
N ALA A 81 -7.39 9.65 -11.30
CA ALA A 81 -8.13 8.48 -10.86
C ALA A 81 -8.48 7.60 -12.07
#